data_AF-A0A933PKP1-F1
#
_entry.id   AF-A0A933PKP1-F1
#
_cell.length_a   1.000
_cell.length_b   1.000
_cell.length_c   1.000
_cell.angle_alpha   90.00
_cell.angle_beta   90.00
_cell.angle_gamma   90.00
#
_symmetry.space_group_name_H-M   'P 1'
#
loop_
_entity.id
_entity.type
_entity.pdbx_description
1 polymer ?
#
loop_
_entity_poly.entity_id
_entity_poly.type
_entity_poly.pdbx_seq_one_letter_code
_entity_poly.pdbx_strand_id
1 'polypeptide(L)'
;MMRLFVGIDFPPELRQCLALLCAGLPGARWVEPENLHLTLAFIGETDDETARALDVELGRLRAPAFDVTLTGVNVFGAGGRKPRSLWVGVEACEALVLLQGRVEAAMVRAGLAPEGRKFTPHVTLARLKDAPTGRLAEYLSGNGLFRLGPIAIGDVVLFESVLGRAGAHYTALARYPLAG
;
A
#
# COMPACT_ATOMS: atom_id res chain seq x y z
N MET A 1 -14.32 -12.80 12.08
CA MET A 1 -13.09 -12.91 11.27
C MET A 1 -13.11 -11.84 10.21
N MET A 2 -12.12 -10.96 10.27
CA MET A 2 -11.94 -9.82 9.40
C MET A 2 -10.62 -9.98 8.65
N ARG A 3 -10.57 -9.56 7.39
CA ARG A 3 -9.31 -9.56 6.65
C ARG A 3 -8.61 -8.21 6.80
N LEU A 4 -7.54 -8.15 7.57
CA LEU A 4 -6.93 -6.89 7.98
C LEU A 4 -5.62 -6.58 7.24
N PHE A 5 -5.32 -5.28 7.14
CA PHE A 5 -4.00 -4.76 6.81
C PHE A 5 -3.82 -3.37 7.43
N VAL A 6 -2.57 -2.97 7.61
CA VAL A 6 -2.19 -1.63 8.07
C VAL A 6 -1.59 -0.87 6.90
N GLY A 7 -2.02 0.37 6.69
CA GLY A 7 -1.55 1.19 5.57
C GLY A 7 -1.61 2.67 5.85
N ILE A 8 -1.11 3.43 4.89
CA ILE A 8 -1.24 4.87 4.80
C ILE A 8 -2.32 5.17 3.78
N ASP A 9 -3.29 5.97 4.22
CA ASP A 9 -4.33 6.47 3.35
C ASP A 9 -3.88 7.75 2.62
N PHE A 10 -4.47 8.01 1.46
CA PHE A 10 -4.19 9.19 0.65
C PHE A 10 -5.40 10.12 0.55
N PRO A 11 -5.19 11.44 0.56
CA PRO A 11 -6.26 12.39 0.33
C PRO A 11 -6.85 12.22 -1.08
N PRO A 12 -8.13 12.57 -1.30
CA PRO A 12 -8.81 12.36 -2.57
C PRO A 12 -8.07 12.94 -3.78
N GLU A 13 -7.44 14.11 -3.62
CA GLU A 13 -6.70 14.79 -4.67
C GLU A 13 -5.48 13.96 -5.13
N LEU A 14 -4.78 13.35 -4.18
CA LEU A 14 -3.64 12.49 -4.46
C LEU A 14 -4.07 11.19 -5.17
N ARG A 15 -5.18 10.59 -4.73
CA ARG A 15 -5.76 9.41 -5.38
C ARG A 15 -6.17 9.72 -6.83
N GLN A 16 -6.73 10.91 -7.08
CA GLN A 16 -7.08 11.34 -8.44
C GLN A 16 -5.84 11.51 -9.33
N CYS A 17 -4.76 12.12 -8.82
CA CYS A 17 -3.50 12.21 -9.56
C CYS A 17 -2.94 10.82 -9.91
N LEU A 18 -3.01 9.86 -8.99
CA LEU A 18 -2.56 8.49 -9.23
C LEU A 18 -3.50 7.72 -10.18
N ALA A 19 -4.81 8.01 -10.16
CA ALA A 19 -5.79 7.40 -11.06
C ALA A 19 -5.54 7.75 -12.54
N LEU A 20 -4.84 8.85 -12.83
CA LEU A 20 -4.40 9.17 -14.19
C LEU A 20 -3.41 8.14 -14.75
N LEU A 21 -2.70 7.42 -13.88
CA LEU A 21 -1.85 6.27 -14.23
C LEU A 21 -2.63 4.95 -14.28
N CYS A 22 -3.95 4.95 -14.11
CA CYS A 22 -4.76 3.73 -14.07
C CYS A 22 -5.46 3.45 -15.41
N ALA A 23 -4.72 3.55 -16.53
CA ALA A 23 -5.29 3.35 -17.87
C ALA A 23 -4.24 2.90 -18.91
N GLY A 24 -4.70 2.60 -20.13
CA GLY A 24 -3.81 2.47 -21.30
C GLY A 24 -3.01 1.17 -21.45
N LEU A 25 -3.07 0.27 -20.46
CA LEU A 25 -2.39 -1.04 -20.51
C LEU A 25 -3.39 -2.21 -20.63
N PRO A 26 -3.47 -2.88 -21.79
CA PRO A 26 -4.27 -4.10 -21.95
C PRO A 26 -3.84 -5.20 -20.98
N GLY A 27 -4.79 -5.99 -20.47
CA GLY A 27 -4.50 -7.09 -19.54
C GLY A 27 -4.17 -6.66 -18.11
N ALA A 28 -4.25 -5.36 -17.80
CA ALA A 28 -4.19 -4.81 -16.45
C ALA A 28 -5.59 -4.73 -15.84
N ARG A 29 -5.74 -5.26 -14.63
CA ARG A 29 -6.89 -4.98 -13.76
C ARG A 29 -6.49 -3.85 -12.82
N TRP A 30 -6.98 -2.65 -13.12
CA TRP A 30 -6.72 -1.45 -12.35
C TRP A 30 -7.32 -1.53 -10.95
N VAL A 31 -6.63 -0.92 -10.00
CA VAL A 31 -7.14 -0.67 -8.66
C VAL A 31 -8.08 0.53 -8.74
N GLU A 32 -9.26 0.42 -8.12
CA GLU A 32 -10.19 1.54 -8.01
C GLU A 32 -9.53 2.72 -7.27
N PRO A 33 -9.77 3.98 -7.67
CA PRO A 33 -9.11 5.14 -7.07
C PRO A 33 -9.21 5.20 -5.54
N GLU A 34 -10.36 4.81 -4.98
CA GLU A 34 -10.62 4.82 -3.53
C GLU A 34 -9.79 3.79 -2.77
N ASN A 35 -9.29 2.77 -3.47
CA ASN A 35 -8.47 1.71 -2.93
C ASN A 35 -6.96 1.98 -3.10
N LEU A 36 -6.56 3.10 -3.69
CA LEU A 36 -5.14 3.46 -3.81
C LEU A 36 -4.59 3.87 -2.43
N HIS A 37 -3.62 3.10 -1.95
CA HIS A 37 -3.00 3.28 -0.64
C HIS A 37 -1.56 2.74 -0.66
N LEU A 38 -0.79 3.06 0.38
CA LEU A 38 0.51 2.45 0.64
C LEU A 38 0.37 1.44 1.79
N THR A 39 0.59 0.16 1.51
CA THR A 39 0.51 -0.89 2.53
C THR A 39 1.77 -0.93 3.39
N LEU A 40 1.64 -0.90 4.71
CA LEU A 40 2.76 -1.09 5.66
C LEU A 40 2.91 -2.56 6.06
N ALA A 41 1.80 -3.24 6.32
CA ALA A 41 1.79 -4.66 6.64
C ALA A 41 0.44 -5.31 6.28
N PHE A 42 0.48 -6.50 5.69
CA PHE A 42 -0.71 -7.29 5.39
C PHE A 42 -0.86 -8.40 6.45
N ILE A 43 -2.02 -8.48 7.08
CA ILE A 43 -2.26 -9.40 8.21
C ILE A 43 -3.06 -10.63 7.74
N GLY A 44 -4.07 -10.41 6.90
CA GLY A 44 -4.95 -11.48 6.42
C GLY A 44 -6.13 -11.72 7.35
N GLU A 45 -6.69 -12.93 7.31
CA GLU A 45 -7.84 -13.31 8.15
C GLU A 45 -7.43 -13.27 9.63
N THR A 46 -8.18 -12.50 10.43
CA THR A 46 -7.90 -12.23 11.84
C THR A 46 -9.19 -12.37 12.63
N ASP A 47 -9.15 -13.07 13.76
CA ASP A 47 -10.29 -13.12 14.69
C ASP A 47 -10.46 -11.79 15.45
N ASP A 48 -11.63 -11.62 16.06
CA ASP A 48 -12.01 -10.36 16.69
C ASP A 48 -11.17 -10.04 17.94
N GLU A 49 -10.62 -11.05 18.63
CA GLU A 49 -9.77 -10.87 19.80
C GLU A 49 -8.40 -10.31 19.39
N THR A 50 -7.77 -10.94 18.40
CA THR A 50 -6.51 -10.49 17.80
C THR A 50 -6.65 -9.11 17.15
N ALA A 51 -7.79 -8.84 16.49
CA ALA A 51 -8.07 -7.53 15.90
C ALA A 51 -8.13 -6.41 16.96
N ARG A 52 -8.77 -6.66 18.12
CA ARG A 52 -8.80 -5.71 19.24
C ARG A 52 -7.43 -5.53 19.87
N ALA A 53 -6.66 -6.61 20.05
CA ALA A 53 -5.29 -6.51 20.55
C ALA A 53 -4.42 -5.66 19.62
N LEU A 54 -4.56 -5.83 18.31
CA LEU A 54 -3.86 -5.04 17.31
C LEU A 54 -4.24 -3.56 17.37
N ASP A 55 -5.54 -3.24 17.47
CA ASP A 55 -6.02 -1.85 17.62
C ASP A 55 -5.39 -1.16 18.84
N VAL A 56 -5.36 -1.84 19.98
CA VAL A 56 -4.71 -1.35 21.20
C VAL A 56 -3.20 -1.11 21.00
N GLU A 57 -2.49 -2.05 20.37
CA GLU A 57 -1.04 -1.93 20.17
C GLU A 57 -0.67 -0.85 19.13
N LEU A 58 -1.50 -0.66 18.10
CA LEU A 58 -1.35 0.44 17.13
C LEU A 58 -1.66 1.80 17.76
N GLY A 59 -2.63 1.89 18.68
CA GLY A 59 -2.92 3.11 19.45
C GLY A 59 -1.75 3.61 20.31
N ARG A 60 -0.80 2.73 20.62
CA ARG A 60 0.44 3.06 21.34
C ARG A 60 1.57 3.53 20.42
N LEU A 61 1.38 3.51 19.10
CA LEU A 61 2.39 3.94 18.15
C LEU A 61 2.73 5.42 18.40
N ARG A 62 4.03 5.72 18.42
CA ARG A 62 4.57 7.08 18.49
C ARG A 62 5.61 7.24 17.39
N ALA A 63 5.35 8.18 16.50
CA ALA A 63 6.23 8.62 15.43
C ALA A 63 5.81 10.04 14.99
N PRO A 64 6.75 10.89 14.56
CA PRO A 64 6.42 12.17 13.99
C PRO A 64 5.79 12.00 12.60
N ALA A 65 4.97 12.97 12.19
CA ALA A 65 4.56 13.12 10.79
C ALA A 65 5.80 13.36 9.90
N PHE A 66 5.72 12.94 8.64
CA PHE A 66 6.79 13.10 7.66
C PHE A 66 6.22 13.18 6.26
N ASP A 67 7.07 13.59 5.31
CA ASP A 67 6.70 13.63 3.90
C ASP A 67 7.28 12.43 3.14
N VAL A 68 6.53 11.98 2.14
CA VAL A 68 7.01 11.01 1.14
C VAL A 68 6.93 11.60 -0.26
N THR A 69 7.74 11.07 -1.17
CA THR A 69 7.59 11.33 -2.60
C THR A 69 7.38 10.01 -3.34
N LEU A 70 6.30 9.93 -4.12
CA LEU A 70 6.06 8.82 -5.02
C LEU A 70 6.89 9.00 -6.28
N THR A 71 7.57 7.94 -6.72
CA THR A 71 8.52 8.02 -7.84
C THR A 71 8.56 6.74 -8.65
N GLY A 72 8.54 6.89 -9.97
CA GLY A 72 8.68 5.84 -10.97
C GLY A 72 7.53 4.84 -10.97
N VAL A 73 7.25 4.29 -12.15
CA VAL A 73 6.34 3.15 -12.30
C VAL A 73 7.15 1.89 -12.57
N ASN A 74 6.86 0.83 -11.83
CA ASN A 74 7.60 -0.43 -11.87
C ASN A 74 6.66 -1.64 -11.78
N VAL A 75 7.24 -2.84 -11.92
CA VAL A 75 6.52 -4.11 -11.77
C VAL A 75 7.17 -5.05 -10.79
N PHE A 76 6.35 -5.81 -10.05
CA PHE A 76 6.82 -6.99 -9.35
C PHE A 76 6.86 -8.19 -10.29
N GLY A 77 7.97 -8.95 -10.22
CA GLY A 77 8.19 -10.14 -11.03
C GLY A 77 9.06 -9.92 -12.28
N ALA A 78 9.89 -8.87 -12.32
CA ALA A 78 10.90 -8.71 -13.38
C ALA A 78 12.00 -9.80 -13.30
N GLY A 79 12.70 -10.07 -14.41
CA GLY A 79 13.84 -11.00 -14.45
C GLY A 79 13.47 -12.47 -14.69
N GLY A 80 12.64 -12.75 -15.71
CA GLY A 80 12.30 -14.12 -16.14
C GLY A 80 11.05 -14.74 -15.50
N ARG A 81 10.37 -14.00 -14.61
CA ARG A 81 9.04 -14.35 -14.10
C ARG A 81 7.97 -13.50 -14.79
N LYS A 82 6.73 -13.99 -14.82
CA LYS A 82 5.61 -13.21 -15.37
C LYS A 82 5.32 -12.01 -14.46
N PRO A 83 5.29 -10.76 -14.96
CA PRO A 83 4.91 -9.59 -14.18
C PRO A 83 3.50 -9.77 -13.61
N ARG A 84 3.33 -9.49 -12.30
CA ARG A 84 2.03 -9.73 -11.61
C ARG A 84 1.36 -8.45 -11.09
N SER A 85 2.13 -7.38 -10.88
CA SER A 85 1.62 -6.14 -10.32
C SER A 85 2.38 -4.97 -10.87
N LEU A 86 1.65 -3.93 -11.29
CA LEU A 86 2.15 -2.61 -11.66
C LEU A 86 1.98 -1.68 -10.46
N TRP A 87 2.99 -0.87 -10.16
CA TRP A 87 2.98 -0.03 -8.96
C TRP A 87 3.84 1.24 -9.13
N VAL A 88 3.54 2.25 -8.33
CA VAL A 88 4.38 3.45 -8.16
C VAL A 88 5.26 3.27 -6.93
N GLY A 89 6.56 3.56 -7.06
CA GLY A 89 7.50 3.45 -5.95
C GLY A 89 7.40 4.62 -4.99
N VAL A 90 8.06 4.49 -3.85
CA VAL A 90 8.33 5.60 -2.94
C VAL A 90 9.83 5.85 -2.92
N GLU A 91 10.24 7.11 -2.98
CA GLU A 91 11.63 7.49 -2.82
C GLU A 91 12.14 7.04 -1.43
N ALA A 92 13.45 6.81 -1.31
CA ALA A 92 14.04 6.34 -0.06
C ALA A 92 13.68 7.31 1.08
N CYS A 93 12.97 6.79 2.09
CA CYS A 93 12.46 7.56 3.22
C CYS A 93 12.67 6.76 4.50
N GLU A 94 13.63 7.19 5.32
CA GLU A 94 13.98 6.52 6.57
C GLU A 94 12.79 6.51 7.55
N ALA A 95 12.05 7.61 7.64
CA ALA A 95 10.88 7.72 8.51
C ALA A 95 9.80 6.67 8.17
N LEU A 96 9.59 6.40 6.88
CA LEU A 96 8.65 5.37 6.43
C LEU A 96 9.11 3.95 6.80
N VAL A 97 10.42 3.66 6.69
CA VAL A 97 10.99 2.37 7.10
C VAL A 97 10.88 2.18 8.61
N LEU A 98 11.20 3.21 9.39
CA LEU A 98 11.06 3.18 10.85
C LEU A 98 9.60 3.02 11.28
N LEU A 99 8.67 3.71 10.60
CA LEU A 99 7.24 3.56 10.85
C LEU A 99 6.78 2.13 10.58
N GLN A 100 7.20 1.53 9.46
CA GLN A 100 6.85 0.17 9.11
C GLN A 100 7.35 -0.84 10.16
N GLY A 101 8.59 -0.69 10.63
CA GLY A 101 9.12 -1.52 11.71
C GLY A 101 8.35 -1.37 13.03
N ARG A 102 7.84 -0.17 13.34
CA ARG A 102 6.97 0.06 14.51
C ARG A 102 5.62 -0.63 14.38
N VAL A 103 5.04 -0.64 13.18
CA VAL A 103 3.81 -1.38 12.87
C VAL A 103 4.03 -2.89 13.03
N GLU A 104 5.12 -3.43 12.48
CA GLU A 104 5.45 -4.85 12.66
C GLU A 104 5.64 -5.22 14.13
N ALA A 105 6.33 -4.38 14.91
CA ALA A 105 6.48 -4.61 16.35
C ALA A 105 5.14 -4.59 17.10
N ALA A 106 4.19 -3.72 16.69
CA ALA A 106 2.84 -3.71 17.25
C ALA A 106 2.07 -4.99 16.91
N MET A 107 2.17 -5.46 15.66
CA MET A 107 1.57 -6.74 15.25
C MET A 107 2.10 -7.91 16.08
N VAL A 108 3.42 -8.00 16.28
CA VAL A 108 4.03 -9.06 17.09
C VAL A 108 3.54 -9.03 18.54
N ARG A 109 3.41 -7.84 19.15
CA ARG A 109 2.85 -7.70 20.50
C ARG A 109 1.38 -8.08 20.59
N ALA A 110 0.63 -7.94 19.49
CA ALA A 110 -0.75 -8.39 19.37
C ALA A 110 -0.89 -9.90 19.09
N GLY A 111 0.21 -10.66 19.05
CA GLY A 111 0.20 -12.12 18.83
C GLY A 111 0.26 -12.54 17.35
N LEU A 112 0.46 -11.61 16.43
CA LEU A 112 0.61 -11.91 15.00
C LEU A 112 2.05 -12.27 14.65
N ALA A 113 2.22 -13.10 13.61
CA ALA A 113 3.54 -13.39 13.07
C ALA A 113 4.14 -12.16 12.36
N PRO A 114 5.46 -11.95 12.41
CA PRO A 114 6.12 -10.91 11.65
C PRO A 114 6.05 -11.18 10.14
N GLU A 115 6.04 -10.12 9.32
CA GLU A 115 6.13 -10.27 7.86
C GLU A 115 7.58 -10.67 7.49
N GLY A 116 7.71 -11.80 6.78
CA GLY A 116 9.03 -12.35 6.41
C GLY A 116 9.61 -11.74 5.13
N ARG A 117 8.84 -10.92 4.41
CA ARG A 117 9.24 -10.34 3.13
C ARG A 117 9.86 -8.96 3.33
N LYS A 118 10.88 -8.66 2.53
CA LYS A 118 11.48 -7.33 2.46
C LYS A 118 10.42 -6.28 2.16
N PHE A 119 10.30 -5.28 3.04
CA PHE A 119 9.46 -4.12 2.79
C PHE A 119 9.94 -3.36 1.55
N THR A 120 9.05 -3.23 0.57
CA THR A 120 9.25 -2.44 -0.64
C THR A 120 8.10 -1.45 -0.71
N PRO A 121 8.27 -0.19 -0.28
CA PRO A 121 7.18 0.77 -0.22
C PRO A 121 6.68 1.08 -1.63
N HIS A 122 5.38 0.90 -1.87
CA HIS A 122 4.77 1.10 -3.17
C HIS A 122 3.26 1.33 -3.06
N VAL A 123 2.69 1.92 -4.10
CA VAL A 123 1.25 2.01 -4.33
C VAL A 123 0.90 1.10 -5.50
N THR A 124 0.10 0.07 -5.28
CA THR A 124 -0.31 -0.83 -6.36
C THR A 124 -1.32 -0.12 -7.26
N LEU A 125 -0.99 0.01 -8.56
CA LEU A 125 -1.88 0.58 -9.58
C LEU A 125 -2.74 -0.48 -10.26
N ALA A 126 -2.16 -1.65 -10.53
CA ALA A 126 -2.87 -2.74 -11.19
C ALA A 126 -2.32 -4.11 -10.83
N ARG A 127 -3.19 -5.11 -10.94
CA ARG A 127 -2.77 -6.52 -11.05
C ARG A 127 -2.72 -6.91 -12.52
N LEU A 128 -1.62 -7.52 -12.94
CA LEU A 128 -1.39 -7.91 -14.33
C LEU A 128 -1.79 -9.38 -14.49
N LYS A 129 -2.63 -9.68 -15.49
CA LYS A 129 -2.97 -11.06 -15.87
C LYS A 129 -2.16 -11.49 -17.08
N ASP A 130 -2.45 -10.86 -18.23
CA ASP A 130 -1.90 -11.19 -19.54
C ASP A 130 -1.54 -9.91 -20.30
N ALA A 131 -0.89 -8.97 -19.62
CA ALA A 131 -0.43 -7.74 -20.26
C ALA A 131 0.66 -8.07 -21.31
N PRO A 132 0.51 -7.64 -22.57
CA PRO A 132 1.51 -7.90 -23.60
C PRO A 132 2.85 -7.25 -23.25
N THR A 133 3.94 -8.02 -23.34
CA THR A 133 5.28 -7.56 -22.92
C THR A 133 5.69 -6.23 -23.56
N GLY A 134 5.45 -6.04 -24.86
CA GLY A 134 5.78 -4.80 -25.56
C GLY A 134 4.99 -3.60 -25.03
N ARG A 135 3.68 -3.76 -24.82
CA ARG A 135 2.82 -2.71 -24.24
C ARG A 135 3.19 -2.39 -22.81
N LEU A 136 3.57 -3.39 -22.02
CA LEU A 136 4.06 -3.18 -20.66
C LEU A 136 5.39 -2.41 -20.66
N ALA A 137 6.32 -2.75 -21.55
CA ALA A 137 7.58 -2.03 -21.68
C ALA A 137 7.37 -0.57 -22.08
N GLU A 138 6.52 -0.32 -23.09
CA GLU A 138 6.12 1.04 -23.49
C GLU A 138 5.51 1.83 -22.32
N TYR A 139 4.62 1.19 -21.55
CA TYR A 139 3.98 1.81 -20.39
C TYR A 139 5.01 2.20 -19.32
N LEU A 140 5.93 1.30 -19.01
CA LEU A 140 7.00 1.54 -18.03
C LEU A 140 7.94 2.65 -18.50
N SER A 141 8.34 2.65 -19.77
CA SER A 141 9.19 3.70 -20.33
C SER A 141 8.51 5.06 -20.32
N GLY A 142 7.22 5.14 -20.67
CA GLY A 142 6.46 6.38 -20.68
C GLY A 142 6.21 6.98 -19.30
N ASN A 143 6.17 6.15 -18.25
CA ASN A 143 5.86 6.57 -16.88
C ASN A 143 7.02 6.42 -15.89
N GLY A 144 8.21 6.03 -16.36
CA GLY A 144 9.38 5.75 -15.50
C GLY A 144 9.89 6.97 -14.74
N LEU A 145 9.63 8.18 -15.25
CA LEU A 145 10.00 9.46 -14.64
C LEU A 145 8.86 10.09 -13.81
N PHE A 146 7.77 9.35 -13.59
CA PHE A 146 6.68 9.84 -12.76
C PHE A 146 7.20 10.27 -11.38
N ARG A 147 6.77 11.44 -10.91
CA ARG A 147 7.11 11.98 -9.59
C ARG A 147 5.92 12.75 -9.02
N LEU A 148 5.59 12.49 -7.76
CA LEU A 148 4.50 13.17 -7.07
C LEU A 148 4.83 13.33 -5.58
N GLY A 149 4.97 14.57 -5.13
CA GLY A 149 5.30 14.93 -3.76
C GLY A 149 5.87 16.33 -3.62
N PRO A 150 6.13 16.79 -2.37
CA PRO A 150 5.99 16.04 -1.12
C PRO A 150 4.52 15.76 -0.75
N ILE A 151 4.27 14.59 -0.15
CA ILE A 151 2.96 14.18 0.38
C ILE A 151 3.09 14.01 1.88
N ALA A 152 2.33 14.80 2.63
CA ALA A 152 2.31 14.73 4.08
C ALA A 152 1.61 13.45 4.57
N ILE A 153 2.31 12.69 5.42
CA ILE A 153 1.80 11.50 6.10
C ILE A 153 1.57 11.86 7.57
N GLY A 154 0.28 11.96 7.95
CA GLY A 154 -0.14 12.37 9.28
C GLY A 154 -0.76 11.25 10.13
N ASP A 155 -1.09 10.10 9.54
CA ASP A 155 -1.69 8.97 10.26
C ASP A 155 -1.38 7.62 9.60
N VAL A 156 -1.49 6.58 10.42
CA VAL A 156 -1.57 5.19 9.98
C VAL A 156 -3.01 4.72 10.14
N VAL A 157 -3.48 3.87 9.24
CA VAL A 157 -4.85 3.38 9.24
C VAL A 157 -4.88 1.86 9.32
N LEU A 158 -5.70 1.31 10.21
CA LEU A 158 -6.09 -0.09 10.21
C LEU A 158 -7.30 -0.26 9.29
N PHE A 159 -7.16 -1.11 8.27
CA PHE A 159 -8.19 -1.36 7.28
C PHE A 159 -8.75 -2.78 7.37
N GLU A 160 -10.04 -2.91 7.09
CA GLU A 160 -10.68 -4.17 6.72
C GLU A 160 -10.81 -4.27 5.20
N SER A 161 -10.47 -5.43 4.64
CA SER A 161 -10.63 -5.76 3.22
C SER A 161 -11.79 -6.72 2.99
N VAL A 162 -12.94 -6.19 2.59
CA VAL A 162 -14.12 -6.99 2.25
C VAL A 162 -14.10 -7.34 0.76
N LEU A 163 -14.12 -8.63 0.42
CA LEU A 163 -14.16 -9.09 -0.96
C LEU A 163 -15.60 -9.05 -1.50
N GLY A 164 -15.85 -8.18 -2.49
CA GLY A 164 -17.10 -8.13 -3.24
C GLY A 164 -16.98 -8.69 -4.67
N ARG A 165 -18.10 -8.78 -5.38
CA ARG A 165 -18.14 -9.24 -6.79
C ARG A 165 -17.30 -8.38 -7.74
N ALA A 166 -17.22 -7.06 -7.50
CA ALA A 166 -16.45 -6.13 -8.33
C ALA A 166 -14.96 -6.06 -7.96
N GLY A 167 -14.59 -6.47 -6.74
CA GLY A 167 -13.24 -6.29 -6.20
C GLY A 167 -13.25 -6.20 -4.68
N ALA A 168 -12.08 -5.96 -4.09
CA ALA A 168 -12.00 -5.66 -2.68
C ALA A 168 -12.52 -4.24 -2.41
N HIS A 169 -13.22 -4.04 -1.30
CA HIS A 169 -13.54 -2.74 -0.73
C HIS A 169 -12.79 -2.61 0.59
N TYR A 170 -12.15 -1.46 0.80
CA TYR A 170 -11.39 -1.18 2.01
C TYR A 170 -12.15 -0.23 2.93
N THR A 171 -12.40 -0.67 4.16
CA THR A 171 -13.03 0.13 5.21
C THR A 171 -11.97 0.51 6.23
N ALA A 172 -11.80 1.80 6.50
CA ALA A 172 -10.95 2.26 7.60
C ALA A 172 -11.65 1.96 8.93
N LEU A 173 -11.04 1.11 9.77
CA LEU A 173 -11.55 0.77 11.09
C LEU A 173 -11.09 1.77 12.15
N ALA A 174 -9.83 2.18 12.08
CA ALA A 174 -9.21 3.12 13.02
C ALA A 174 -8.08 3.90 12.34
N ARG A 175 -7.86 5.14 12.79
CA ARG A 175 -6.73 6.00 12.38
C ARG A 175 -5.88 6.36 13.60
N TYR A 176 -4.57 6.29 13.43
CA TYR A 176 -3.58 6.53 14.48
C TYR A 176 -2.68 7.71 14.06
N PRO A 177 -2.87 8.91 14.64
CA PRO A 177 -2.10 10.09 14.28
C PRO A 177 -0.61 9.97 14.57
N LEU A 178 0.21 10.54 13.68
CA LEU A 178 1.66 10.68 13.80
C LEU A 178 2.00 12.07 14.35
N ALA A 179 1.81 12.26 15.66
CA ALA A 179 1.96 13.56 16.31
C ALA A 179 3.27 13.75 17.10
N GLY A 180 4.13 12.73 17.15
CA GLY A 180 5.29 12.69 18.06
C GLY A 180 4.94 12.24 19.47
#